data_AF-A0A8E0RQ58-F1
#
_entry.id   AF-A0A8E0RQ58-F1
#
_cell.length_a   1.000
_cell.length_b   1.000
_cell.length_c   1.000
_cell.angle_alpha   90.00
_cell.angle_beta   90.00
_cell.angle_gamma   90.00
#
_symmetry.space_group_name_H-M   'P 1'
#
loop_
_entity.id
_entity.type
_entity.pdbx_description
1 polymer ?
#
loop_
_entity_poly.entity_id
_entity_poly.type
_entity_poly.pdbx_seq_one_letter_code
_entity_poly.pdbx_strand_id
1 'polypeptide(L)'
;MSAPNFINLYNKYRLASFIGVDDWADRLSYFYSFVIYLTCTMLVTSKTYLFRPIACHMPTAPEGANFKNYVESACWVLGTVPIRSNESMPQQPQSWEELEKSRRLSEFIEFYLGFLMWLFNFRQQ
;
A
#
# COMPACT_ATOMS: atom_id res chain seq x y z
N MET A 1 -30.85 -47.82 -20.89
CA MET A 1 -30.32 -47.45 -19.55
C MET A 1 -31.49 -46.94 -18.72
N SER A 2 -31.75 -47.50 -17.55
CA SER A 2 -32.92 -47.13 -16.73
C SER A 2 -32.75 -45.74 -16.11
N ALA A 3 -33.84 -44.96 -16.09
CA ALA A 3 -33.91 -43.62 -15.51
C ALA A 3 -33.22 -43.44 -14.14
N PRO A 4 -33.32 -44.37 -13.15
CA PRO A 4 -32.63 -44.20 -11.86
C PRO A 4 -31.11 -44.13 -11.97
N ASN A 5 -30.51 -44.83 -12.94
CA ASN A 5 -29.06 -44.84 -13.14
C ASN A 5 -28.57 -43.52 -13.77
N PHE A 6 -29.39 -42.89 -14.62
CA PHE A 6 -29.05 -41.59 -15.21
C PHE A 6 -29.09 -40.46 -14.18
N ILE A 7 -30.11 -40.43 -13.31
CA ILE A 7 -30.23 -39.43 -12.24
C ILE A 7 -29.04 -39.52 -11.29
N ASN A 8 -28.62 -40.74 -10.92
CA ASN A 8 -27.51 -40.94 -9.98
C ASN A 8 -26.17 -40.47 -10.59
N LEU A 9 -25.97 -40.72 -11.89
CA LEU A 9 -24.78 -40.28 -12.62
C LEU A 9 -24.76 -38.75 -12.76
N TYR A 10 -25.90 -38.12 -13.08
CA TYR A 10 -26.03 -36.66 -13.15
C TYR A 10 -25.72 -35.98 -11.82
N ASN A 11 -26.25 -36.50 -10.71
CA ASN A 11 -25.98 -35.96 -9.38
C ASN A 11 -24.51 -36.13 -8.97
N LYS A 12 -23.89 -37.27 -9.31
CA LYS A 12 -22.46 -37.50 -9.06
C LYS A 12 -21.58 -36.54 -9.84
N TYR A 13 -21.91 -36.26 -11.11
CA TYR A 13 -21.20 -35.27 -11.92
C TYR A 13 -21.40 -33.84 -11.43
N ARG A 14 -22.63 -33.48 -11.01
CA ARG A 14 -22.92 -32.15 -10.41
C ARG A 14 -22.18 -31.95 -9.10
N LEU A 15 -22.18 -32.93 -8.20
CA LEU A 15 -21.46 -32.85 -6.93
C LEU A 15 -19.94 -32.83 -7.15
N ALA A 16 -19.40 -33.64 -8.06
CA ALA A 16 -17.97 -33.64 -8.38
C ALA A 16 -17.51 -32.32 -9.01
N SER A 17 -18.34 -31.74 -9.90
CA SER A 17 -18.05 -30.43 -10.51
C SER A 17 -18.18 -29.28 -9.51
N PHE A 18 -19.17 -29.32 -8.62
CA PHE A 18 -19.38 -28.27 -7.63
C PHE A 18 -18.25 -28.27 -6.57
N ILE A 19 -17.93 -29.44 -6.01
CA ILE A 19 -16.85 -29.60 -5.02
C ILE A 19 -15.48 -29.28 -5.64
N GLY A 20 -15.24 -29.60 -6.91
CA GLY A 20 -13.96 -29.35 -7.57
C GLY A 20 -13.75 -27.92 -8.06
N VAL A 21 -14.82 -27.22 -8.46
CA VAL A 21 -14.72 -25.86 -9.02
C VAL A 21 -14.73 -24.79 -7.93
N ASP A 22 -15.57 -24.92 -6.89
CA ASP A 22 -15.59 -23.95 -5.78
C ASP A 22 -14.27 -23.96 -5.00
N ASP A 23 -13.71 -25.13 -4.69
CA ASP A 23 -12.43 -25.25 -3.97
C ASP A 23 -11.26 -24.65 -4.78
N TRP A 24 -11.30 -24.77 -6.11
CA TRP A 24 -10.33 -24.14 -7.00
C TRP A 24 -10.50 -22.63 -7.08
N ALA A 25 -11.74 -22.14 -7.17
CA ALA A 25 -12.05 -20.72 -7.25
C ALA A 25 -11.63 -19.96 -5.97
N ASP A 26 -11.84 -20.56 -4.80
CA ASP A 26 -11.43 -19.98 -3.51
C ASP A 26 -9.90 -19.95 -3.39
N ARG A 27 -9.20 -21.04 -3.76
CA ARG A 27 -7.74 -21.07 -3.80
C ARG A 27 -7.14 -20.07 -4.78
N LEU A 28 -7.78 -19.89 -5.93
CA LEU A 28 -7.33 -18.94 -6.95
C LEU A 28 -7.40 -17.52 -6.40
N SER A 29 -8.55 -17.13 -5.84
CA SER A 29 -8.81 -15.78 -5.34
C SER A 29 -7.82 -15.38 -4.24
N TYR A 30 -7.49 -16.32 -3.34
CA TYR A 30 -6.47 -16.12 -2.31
C TYR A 30 -5.07 -15.91 -2.91
N PHE A 31 -4.66 -16.78 -3.85
CA PHE A 31 -3.36 -16.69 -4.50
C PHE A 31 -3.20 -15.38 -5.29
N TYR A 32 -4.23 -14.99 -6.05
CA TYR A 32 -4.22 -13.73 -6.80
C TYR A 32 -4.14 -12.51 -5.90
N SER A 33 -4.90 -12.47 -4.81
CA SER A 33 -4.88 -11.35 -3.87
C SER A 33 -3.49 -11.18 -3.24
N PHE A 34 -2.84 -12.28 -2.86
CA PHE A 34 -1.48 -12.27 -2.33
C PHE A 34 -0.46 -11.77 -3.36
N VAL A 35 -0.53 -12.24 -4.60
CA VAL A 35 0.38 -11.84 -5.68
C VAL A 35 0.22 -10.35 -6.03
N ILE A 36 -1.03 -9.85 -6.10
CA ILE A 36 -1.30 -8.43 -6.35
C ILE A 36 -0.74 -7.57 -5.22
N TYR A 37 -0.95 -7.99 -3.97
CA TYR A 37 -0.42 -7.28 -2.82
C TYR A 37 1.10 -7.19 -2.85
N LEU A 38 1.79 -8.32 -3.03
CA LEU A 38 3.25 -8.36 -3.16
C LEU A 38 3.75 -7.46 -4.28
N THR A 39 3.11 -7.49 -5.44
CA THR A 39 3.51 -6.67 -6.59
C THR A 39 3.34 -5.19 -6.28
N CYS A 40 2.20 -4.78 -5.70
CA CYS A 40 1.99 -3.41 -5.27
C CYS A 40 3.02 -2.95 -4.23
N THR A 41 3.33 -3.77 -3.22
CA THR A 41 4.33 -3.42 -2.20
C THR A 41 5.73 -3.29 -2.80
N MET A 42 6.11 -4.16 -3.73
CA MET A 42 7.38 -4.06 -4.45
C MET A 42 7.45 -2.81 -5.34
N LEU A 43 6.35 -2.46 -6.01
CA LEU A 43 6.26 -1.25 -6.83
C LEU A 43 6.36 0.03 -5.98
N VAL A 44 5.66 0.09 -4.84
CA VAL A 44 5.74 1.22 -3.91
C VAL A 44 7.16 1.32 -3.35
N THR A 45 7.71 0.23 -2.83
CA THR A 45 9.07 0.20 -2.26
C THR A 45 10.13 0.64 -3.26
N SER A 46 10.05 0.15 -4.50
CA SER A 46 10.98 0.54 -5.56
C SER A 46 10.83 2.01 -5.96
N LYS A 47 9.60 2.53 -6.00
CA LYS A 47 9.35 3.96 -6.22
C LYS A 47 9.91 4.82 -5.08
N THR A 48 9.74 4.40 -3.83
CA THR A 48 10.26 5.10 -2.66
C THR A 48 11.79 5.12 -2.64
N TYR A 49 12.46 4.04 -3.04
CA TYR A 49 13.94 3.96 -3.04
C TYR A 49 14.60 4.63 -4.24
N LEU A 50 14.00 4.57 -5.43
CA LEU A 50 14.64 5.03 -6.67
C LEU A 50 14.21 6.44 -7.09
N PHE A 51 12.98 6.87 -6.82
CA PHE A 51 12.41 8.04 -7.46
C PHE A 51 12.40 9.33 -6.65
N ARG A 52 13.07 9.38 -5.47
CA ARG A 52 13.21 10.60 -4.64
C ARG A 52 11.89 11.40 -4.59
N PRO A 53 10.88 10.89 -3.88
CA PRO A 53 9.51 11.41 -3.95
C PRO A 53 9.33 12.89 -3.54
N ILE A 54 10.38 13.55 -3.02
CA ILE A 54 10.31 14.94 -2.55
C ILE A 54 11.57 15.71 -2.99
N ALA A 55 11.38 16.80 -3.72
CA ALA A 55 12.43 17.77 -4.02
C ALA A 55 12.41 18.90 -2.99
N CYS A 56 13.41 18.95 -2.11
CA CYS A 56 13.50 19.98 -1.07
C CYS A 56 14.21 21.22 -1.60
N HIS A 57 13.55 22.39 -1.45
CA HIS A 57 14.17 23.67 -1.81
C HIS A 57 14.92 24.22 -0.59
N MET A 58 16.25 24.30 -0.66
CA MET A 58 17.08 24.91 0.37
C MET A 58 17.61 26.28 -0.09
N PRO A 59 17.54 27.33 0.76
CA PRO A 59 17.97 28.67 0.39
C PRO A 59 19.50 28.86 0.38
N THR A 60 20.26 28.01 1.07
CA THR A 60 21.74 28.06 1.11
C THR A 60 22.33 26.65 1.13
N ALA A 61 22.56 26.08 -0.04
CA ALA A 61 23.29 24.82 -0.17
C ALA A 61 24.70 25.09 -0.71
N PRO A 62 25.78 24.49 -0.14
CA PRO A 62 27.04 24.39 -0.86
C PRO A 62 26.81 23.58 -2.15
N GLU A 63 27.40 24.01 -3.27
CA GLU A 63 27.27 23.36 -4.58
C GLU A 63 27.83 21.93 -4.55
N GLY A 64 26.98 20.97 -4.18
CA GLY A 64 27.33 19.56 -4.16
C GLY A 64 26.09 18.72 -4.42
N ALA A 65 26.08 18.01 -5.56
CA ALA A 65 24.97 17.12 -5.93
C ALA A 65 24.67 16.05 -4.85
N ASN A 66 25.71 15.65 -4.09
CA ASN A 66 25.58 14.70 -2.99
C ASN A 66 24.87 15.27 -1.75
N PHE A 67 24.95 16.60 -1.52
CA PHE A 67 24.31 17.23 -0.36
C PHE A 67 22.80 17.34 -0.57
N LYS A 68 22.37 17.73 -1.78
CA LYS A 68 20.96 17.71 -2.18
C LYS A 68 20.35 16.32 -1.96
N ASN A 69 21.10 15.29 -2.34
CA ASN A 69 20.66 13.91 -2.23
C ASN A 69 20.45 13.47 -0.77
N TYR A 70 21.32 13.92 0.14
CA TYR A 70 21.20 13.63 1.58
C TYR A 70 20.01 14.38 2.19
N VAL A 71 19.85 15.65 1.86
CA VAL A 71 18.77 16.50 2.35
C VAL A 71 17.40 15.94 1.99
N GLU A 72 17.21 15.52 0.74
CA GLU A 72 15.93 14.94 0.29
C GLU A 72 15.60 13.65 1.06
N SER A 73 16.60 12.80 1.33
CA SER A 73 16.38 11.60 2.15
C SER A 73 16.11 11.91 3.62
N ALA A 74 16.73 12.95 4.17
CA ALA A 74 16.47 13.38 5.54
C ALA A 74 15.06 13.95 5.69
N CYS A 75 14.60 14.73 4.70
CA CYS A 75 13.25 15.31 4.71
C CYS A 75 12.15 14.25 4.53
N TRP A 76 12.42 13.20 3.75
CA TRP A 76 11.57 12.00 3.66
C TRP A 76 11.39 11.35 5.04
N VAL A 77 12.50 11.00 5.71
CA VAL A 77 12.42 10.29 7.01
C VAL A 77 11.83 11.14 8.14
N LEU A 78 12.09 12.45 8.16
CA LEU A 78 11.59 13.37 9.18
C LEU A 78 10.11 13.76 8.97
N GLY A 79 9.60 13.55 7.75
CA GLY A 79 8.28 13.99 7.32
C GLY A 79 8.22 15.49 7.00
N THR A 80 7.22 15.87 6.20
CA THR A 80 7.01 17.28 5.80
C THR A 80 5.72 17.84 6.39
N VAL A 81 5.71 19.15 6.66
CA VAL A 81 4.50 19.89 7.00
C VAL A 81 4.18 20.82 5.84
N PRO A 82 2.99 20.70 5.21
CA PRO A 82 2.61 21.56 4.10
C PRO A 82 2.32 22.97 4.62
N ILE A 83 3.08 23.95 4.13
CA ILE A 83 2.81 25.38 4.32
C ILE A 83 2.15 25.92 3.05
N ARG A 84 0.99 26.56 3.19
CA ARG A 84 0.30 27.19 2.05
C ARG A 84 1.10 28.39 1.55
N SER A 85 1.04 28.67 0.25
CA SER A 85 1.76 29.79 -0.38
C SER A 85 1.38 31.18 0.15
N ASN A 86 0.26 31.29 0.89
CA ASN A 86 -0.22 32.53 1.51
C ASN A 86 0.06 32.59 3.03
N GLU A 87 0.74 31.59 3.60
CA GLU A 87 1.09 31.53 5.03
C GLU A 87 2.59 31.81 5.20
N SER A 88 2.94 32.70 6.13
CA SER A 88 4.34 33.02 6.46
C SER A 88 4.98 31.89 7.27
N MET A 89 6.26 31.61 7.01
CA MET A 89 7.02 30.60 7.75
C MET A 89 7.08 30.95 9.24
N PRO A 90 6.65 30.05 10.14
CA PRO A 90 6.60 30.34 11.57
C PRO A 90 8.00 30.64 12.11
N GLN A 91 8.13 31.71 12.89
CA GLN A 91 9.41 32.14 13.48
C GLN A 91 9.65 31.54 14.88
N GLN A 92 8.59 31.01 15.51
CA GLN A 92 8.61 30.59 16.91
C GLN A 92 8.42 29.07 17.02
N PRO A 93 9.22 28.35 17.85
CA PRO A 93 9.18 26.89 17.92
C PRO A 93 7.81 26.32 18.35
N GLN A 94 7.08 27.02 19.21
CA GLN A 94 5.76 26.58 19.68
C GLN A 94 4.74 26.50 18.53
N SER A 95 4.77 27.45 17.60
CA SER A 95 3.90 27.44 16.42
C SER A 95 4.23 26.31 15.42
N TRP A 96 5.48 25.82 15.42
CA TRP A 96 5.87 24.65 14.62
C TRP A 96 5.26 23.37 15.18
N GLU A 97 5.29 23.18 16.50
CA GLU A 97 4.73 21.99 17.15
C GLU A 97 3.22 21.86 16.94
N GLU A 98 2.50 22.98 16.99
CA GLU A 98 1.05 23.02 16.73
C GLU A 98 0.70 22.64 15.29
N LEU A 99 1.48 23.13 14.32
CA LEU A 99 1.31 22.82 12.90
C LEU A 99 1.66 21.37 12.58
N GLU A 100 2.77 20.86 13.15
CA GLU A 100 3.18 19.48 13.02
C GLU A 100 2.11 18.53 13.55
N LYS A 101 1.55 18.82 14.73
CA LYS A 101 0.52 17.98 15.34
C LYS A 101 -0.73 17.88 14.48
N SER A 102 -1.11 18.96 13.78
CA SER A 102 -2.36 19.00 13.01
C SER A 102 -2.21 18.51 11.56
N ARG A 103 -1.02 18.58 10.96
CA ARG A 103 -0.85 18.41 9.49
C ARG A 103 0.24 17.44 9.07
N ARG A 104 0.91 16.76 10.02
CA ARG A 104 1.92 15.75 9.69
C ARG A 104 1.27 14.59 8.93
N LEU A 105 1.60 14.46 7.65
CA LEU A 105 1.25 13.30 6.84
C LEU A 105 2.31 12.22 7.09
N SER A 106 1.87 11.06 7.59
CA SER A 106 2.76 9.91 7.77
C SER A 106 2.70 9.00 6.54
N GLU A 107 3.86 8.70 5.98
CA GLU A 107 4.01 7.87 4.78
C GLU A 107 3.57 6.41 4.99
N PHE A 108 3.40 6.00 6.25
CA PHE A 108 2.96 4.65 6.62
C PHE A 108 1.46 4.41 6.42
N ILE A 109 0.64 5.45 6.21
CA ILE A 109 -0.81 5.31 6.05
C ILE A 109 -1.17 4.35 4.90
N GLU A 110 -0.44 4.44 3.78
CA GLU A 110 -0.66 3.57 2.62
C GLU A 110 -0.34 2.10 2.92
N PHE A 111 0.70 1.86 3.74
CA PHE A 111 1.08 0.51 4.17
C PHE A 111 0.05 -0.11 5.14
N TYR A 112 -0.48 0.68 6.08
CA TYR A 112 -1.47 0.18 7.04
C TYR A 112 -2.80 -0.21 6.37
N LEU A 113 -3.26 0.58 5.39
CA LEU A 113 -4.48 0.28 4.63
C LEU A 113 -4.34 -1.02 3.83
N GLY A 114 -3.18 -1.20 3.19
CA GLY A 114 -2.87 -2.45 2.49
C GLY A 114 -2.86 -3.67 3.41
N PHE A 115 -2.21 -3.56 4.57
CA PHE A 115 -2.15 -4.63 5.55
C PHE A 115 -3.52 -4.98 6.14
N LEU A 116 -4.35 -3.98 6.42
CA LEU A 116 -5.74 -4.16 6.88
C LEU A 116 -6.58 -4.95 5.88
N MET A 117 -6.43 -4.64 4.59
CA MET A 117 -7.16 -5.33 3.51
C MET A 117 -6.68 -6.77 3.32
N TRP A 118 -5.38 -7.03 3.53
CA TRP A 118 -4.82 -8.38 3.59
C TRP A 118 -5.31 -9.17 4.81
N LEU A 119 -5.31 -8.57 5.99
CA LEU A 119 -5.85 -9.18 7.22
C LEU A 119 -7.34 -9.52 7.09
N PHE A 120 -8.12 -8.66 6.46
CA PHE A 120 -9.54 -8.93 6.21
C PHE A 120 -9.75 -10.13 5.28
N ASN A 121 -8.92 -10.27 4.23
CA ASN A 121 -8.92 -11.46 3.37
C ASN A 121 -8.43 -12.72 4.09
N PHE A 122 -7.42 -12.61 4.96
CA PHE A 122 -6.91 -13.74 5.74
C PHE A 122 -7.93 -14.22 6.79
N ARG A 123 -8.80 -13.34 7.30
CA ARG A 123 -9.85 -13.68 8.28
C ARG A 123 -11.08 -14.39 7.69
N GLN A 124 -11.20 -14.46 6.37
CA GLN A 124 -12.24 -15.22 5.65
C GLN A 124 -11.81 -16.67 5.33
N GLN A 125 -10.61 -17.06 5.76
CA GLN A 125 -10.03 -18.40 5.65
C GLN A 125 -10.19 -19.15 6.99
#